data_AF-A0A9X3V256-F1
#
_entry.id   AF-A0A9X3V256-F1
#
_cell.length_a   1.000
_cell.length_b   1.000
_cell.length_c   1.000
_cell.angle_alpha   90.00
_cell.angle_beta   90.00
_cell.angle_gamma   90.00
#
_symmetry.space_group_name_H-M   'P 1'
#
loop_
_entity.id
_entity.type
_entity.pdbx_description
1 polymer ?
#
loop_
_entity_poly.entity_id
_entity_poly.type
_entity_poly.pdbx_seq_one_letter_code
_entity_poly.pdbx_strand_id
1 'polypeptide(L)'
;MPRAVSGPWDDWLSHGLGHLKTTAHGNWEHAFTQSPLWSFVVCGGKGIAPSCGVLAPSIDRVGRCYPLTVVAVGDVPQQALEADDVLGRFFDEACKAVIDARRLALPADALDSRLSSLPWPFTAASGAQQPGAMAGILSDLGMGSGAGRGEAMFARGREILRAGQAASFWWSYQPGATGRSCEHWGDPNESLFVRLFGSSGNA
;
A
#
# COMPACT_ATOMS: atom_id res chain seq x y z
N MET A 1 -3.87 -5.38 -12.19
CA MET A 1 -4.17 -6.19 -10.99
C MET A 1 -4.95 -7.44 -11.40
N PRO A 2 -4.65 -8.64 -10.86
CA PRO A 2 -5.46 -9.84 -11.10
C PRO A 2 -6.94 -9.64 -10.69
N ARG A 3 -7.87 -10.23 -11.46
CA ARG A 3 -9.32 -10.04 -11.23
C ARG A 3 -9.80 -10.45 -9.85
N ALA A 4 -9.21 -11.50 -9.28
CA ALA A 4 -9.54 -12.01 -7.95
C ALA A 4 -9.25 -10.99 -6.83
N VAL A 5 -8.35 -10.04 -7.06
CA VAL A 5 -8.03 -8.95 -6.12
C VAL A 5 -8.76 -7.67 -6.52
N SER A 6 -8.98 -7.43 -7.82
CA SER A 6 -9.61 -6.20 -8.30
C SER A 6 -11.07 -6.03 -7.93
N GLY A 7 -11.88 -7.08 -7.91
CA GLY A 7 -13.29 -6.99 -7.53
C GLY A 7 -13.47 -6.51 -6.09
N PRO A 8 -12.99 -7.28 -5.08
CA PRO A 8 -13.15 -6.90 -3.67
C PRO A 8 -12.52 -5.54 -3.32
N TRP A 9 -11.40 -5.19 -3.96
CA TRP A 9 -10.77 -3.90 -3.76
C TRP A 9 -11.61 -2.74 -4.30
N ASP A 10 -12.14 -2.86 -5.53
CA ASP A 10 -12.99 -1.83 -6.12
C ASP A 10 -14.31 -1.66 -5.35
N ASP A 11 -14.90 -2.78 -4.91
CA ASP A 11 -16.11 -2.77 -4.08
C ASP A 11 -15.86 -2.02 -2.77
N TRP A 12 -14.76 -2.30 -2.07
CA TRP A 12 -14.36 -1.59 -0.86
C TRP A 12 -14.17 -0.09 -1.10
N LEU A 13 -13.45 0.30 -2.15
CA LEU A 13 -13.22 1.72 -2.47
C LEU A 13 -14.53 2.44 -2.80
N SER A 14 -15.40 1.80 -3.57
CA SER A 14 -16.70 2.35 -3.98
C SER A 14 -17.64 2.52 -2.79
N HIS A 15 -17.73 1.51 -1.92
CA HIS A 15 -18.53 1.56 -0.69
C HIS A 15 -18.00 2.58 0.31
N GLY A 16 -16.68 2.59 0.53
CA GLY A 16 -16.03 3.54 1.43
C GLY A 16 -16.21 5.00 0.97
N LEU A 17 -16.09 5.27 -0.33
CA LEU A 17 -16.35 6.60 -0.88
C LEU A 17 -17.82 7.01 -0.71
N GLY A 18 -18.76 6.07 -0.94
CA GLY A 18 -20.18 6.28 -0.67
C GLY A 18 -20.45 6.62 0.80
N HIS A 19 -19.81 5.89 1.73
CA HIS A 19 -19.93 6.12 3.16
C HIS A 19 -19.30 7.45 3.60
N LEU A 20 -18.16 7.85 3.03
CA LEU A 20 -17.55 9.16 3.31
C LEU A 20 -18.44 10.32 2.86
N LYS A 21 -19.11 10.19 1.71
CA LYS A 21 -20.07 11.18 1.19
C LYS A 21 -21.24 11.43 2.13
N THR A 22 -21.75 10.38 2.78
CA THR A 22 -22.91 10.48 3.68
C THR A 22 -22.52 10.96 5.09
N THR A 23 -21.31 10.65 5.56
CA THR A 23 -20.89 10.93 6.94
C THR A 23 -20.16 12.27 7.12
N ALA A 24 -19.51 12.83 6.09
CA ALA A 24 -18.69 14.03 6.23
C ALA A 24 -19.46 15.38 6.05
N HIS A 25 -20.77 15.40 6.31
CA HIS A 25 -21.64 16.61 6.41
C HIS A 25 -21.37 17.72 5.36
N GLY A 26 -21.14 17.34 4.09
CA GLY A 26 -20.93 18.28 2.98
C GLY A 26 -19.46 18.70 2.73
N ASN A 27 -18.50 18.31 3.57
CA ASN A 27 -17.07 18.61 3.38
C ASN A 27 -16.25 17.39 2.90
N TRP A 28 -16.92 16.37 2.37
CA TRP A 28 -16.31 15.09 2.02
C TRP A 28 -15.27 15.21 0.90
N GLU A 29 -15.52 16.06 -0.11
CA GLU A 29 -14.58 16.27 -1.24
C GLU A 29 -13.27 16.88 -0.76
N HIS A 30 -13.36 17.87 0.13
CA HIS A 30 -12.17 18.48 0.72
C HIS A 30 -11.41 17.48 1.58
N ALA A 31 -12.09 16.74 2.46
CA ALA A 31 -11.47 15.70 3.28
C ALA A 31 -10.75 14.66 2.41
N PHE A 32 -11.43 14.15 1.38
CA PHE A 32 -10.88 13.20 0.43
C PHE A 32 -9.65 13.75 -0.29
N THR A 33 -9.76 14.94 -0.90
CA THR A 33 -8.69 15.52 -1.74
C THR A 33 -7.48 15.99 -0.95
N GLN A 34 -7.66 16.40 0.31
CA GLN A 34 -6.59 16.78 1.23
C GLN A 34 -5.97 15.60 1.98
N SER A 35 -6.54 14.40 1.87
CA SER A 35 -5.94 13.21 2.44
C SER A 35 -4.56 12.93 1.83
N PRO A 36 -3.62 12.36 2.61
CA PRO A 36 -2.29 12.08 2.12
C PRO A 36 -2.32 10.90 1.14
N LEU A 37 -1.21 10.73 0.44
CA LEU A 37 -0.90 9.47 -0.23
C LEU A 37 -0.49 8.44 0.82
N TRP A 38 -1.04 7.23 0.72
CA TRP A 38 -0.82 6.14 1.66
C TRP A 38 -0.06 5.00 0.98
N SER A 39 1.03 4.57 1.58
CA SER A 39 1.65 3.29 1.27
C SER A 39 1.06 2.20 2.17
N PHE A 40 1.02 0.97 1.68
CA PHE A 40 0.41 -0.13 2.43
C PHE A 40 1.07 -1.48 2.21
N VAL A 41 0.85 -2.37 3.19
CA VAL A 41 1.06 -3.82 3.11
C VAL A 41 -0.21 -4.49 3.65
N VAL A 42 -0.72 -5.49 2.91
CA VAL A 42 -1.95 -6.22 3.23
C VAL A 42 -1.66 -7.73 3.25
N CYS A 43 -2.02 -8.37 4.35
CA CYS A 43 -2.17 -9.82 4.44
C CYS A 43 -3.66 -10.15 4.25
N GLY A 44 -4.01 -10.89 3.19
CA GLY A 44 -5.38 -11.37 2.96
C GLY A 44 -5.77 -12.58 3.81
N GLY A 45 -4.95 -12.96 4.79
CA GLY A 45 -5.13 -14.16 5.60
C GLY A 45 -4.59 -15.43 4.93
N LYS A 46 -4.93 -16.57 5.53
CA LYS A 46 -4.36 -17.87 5.16
C LYS A 46 -4.76 -18.29 3.74
N GLY A 47 -3.77 -18.48 2.88
CA GLY A 47 -3.96 -19.00 1.52
C GLY A 47 -4.21 -17.91 0.47
N ILE A 48 -4.20 -16.64 0.86
CA ILE A 48 -4.28 -15.50 -0.04
C ILE A 48 -2.88 -14.91 -0.21
N ALA A 49 -2.50 -14.59 -1.45
CA ALA A 49 -1.24 -13.93 -1.72
C ALA A 49 -1.21 -12.51 -1.10
N PRO A 50 -0.10 -12.09 -0.48
CA PRO A 50 0.01 -10.77 0.10
C PRO A 50 0.03 -9.70 -1.01
N SER A 51 -0.32 -8.47 -0.64
CA SER A 51 -0.21 -7.33 -1.55
C SER A 51 0.40 -6.12 -0.84
N CYS A 52 1.07 -5.26 -1.61
CA CYS A 52 1.59 -4.00 -1.12
C CYS A 52 1.56 -2.94 -2.23
N GLY A 53 1.54 -1.68 -1.85
CA GLY A 53 1.42 -0.62 -2.85
C GLY A 53 1.09 0.74 -2.29
N VAL A 54 0.51 1.57 -3.14
CA VAL A 54 0.20 2.97 -2.88
C VAL A 54 -1.25 3.25 -3.22
N LEU A 55 -1.92 3.99 -2.36
CA LEU A 55 -3.29 4.47 -2.52
C LEU A 55 -3.32 5.99 -2.33
N ALA A 56 -3.92 6.71 -3.26
CA ALA A 56 -4.00 8.17 -3.19
C ALA A 56 -5.37 8.70 -3.58
N PRO A 57 -5.79 9.87 -3.07
CA PRO A 57 -6.98 10.53 -3.60
C PRO A 57 -6.71 11.01 -5.02
N SER A 58 -7.68 10.83 -5.91
CA SER A 58 -7.58 11.27 -7.30
C SER A 58 -8.90 11.89 -7.78
N ILE A 59 -8.79 12.72 -8.82
CA ILE A 59 -9.91 13.37 -9.50
C ILE A 59 -9.70 13.13 -11.00
N ASP A 60 -10.72 12.65 -11.71
CA ASP A 60 -10.66 12.49 -13.16
C ASP A 60 -10.90 13.81 -13.91
N ARG A 61 -10.80 13.77 -15.25
CA ARG A 61 -10.95 14.97 -16.09
C ARG A 61 -12.33 15.65 -16.01
N VAL A 62 -13.36 14.95 -15.55
CA VAL A 62 -14.73 15.48 -15.41
C VAL A 62 -15.07 15.84 -13.96
N GLY A 63 -14.08 15.81 -13.05
CA GLY A 63 -14.24 16.23 -11.66
C GLY A 63 -14.71 15.13 -10.70
N ARG A 64 -14.78 13.86 -11.13
CA ARG A 64 -15.21 12.77 -10.24
C ARG A 64 -14.05 12.34 -9.34
N CYS A 65 -14.28 12.38 -8.04
CA CYS A 65 -13.36 11.83 -7.05
C CYS A 65 -13.41 10.29 -7.06
N TYR A 66 -12.24 9.65 -7.18
CA TYR A 66 -12.09 8.20 -6.98
C TYR A 66 -10.64 7.88 -6.56
N PRO A 67 -10.38 6.94 -5.65
CA PRO A 67 -9.02 6.58 -5.25
C PRO A 67 -8.21 5.99 -6.40
N LEU A 68 -6.95 6.41 -6.55
CA LEU A 68 -5.98 5.79 -7.45
C LEU A 68 -5.12 4.79 -6.68
N THR A 69 -5.06 3.55 -7.15
CA THR A 69 -4.28 2.47 -6.53
C THR A 69 -3.17 1.99 -7.47
N VAL A 70 -1.95 1.90 -6.94
CA VAL A 70 -0.84 1.10 -7.50
C VAL A 70 -0.60 -0.06 -6.55
N VAL A 71 -0.55 -1.29 -7.07
CA VAL A 71 -0.48 -2.48 -6.22
C VAL A 71 0.32 -3.58 -6.89
N ALA A 72 1.26 -4.12 -6.13
CA ALA A 72 1.92 -5.39 -6.41
C ALA A 72 1.22 -6.48 -5.60
N VAL A 73 0.97 -7.62 -6.23
CA VAL A 73 0.37 -8.80 -5.59
C VAL A 73 1.39 -9.92 -5.71
N GLY A 74 1.68 -10.59 -4.60
CA GLY A 74 2.54 -11.77 -4.60
C GLY A 74 1.98 -12.88 -5.50
N ASP A 75 2.86 -13.73 -5.97
CA ASP A 75 2.55 -14.89 -6.80
C ASP A 75 2.04 -16.06 -5.97
N VAL A 76 2.50 -16.17 -4.71
CA VAL A 76 2.16 -17.26 -3.80
C VAL A 76 1.64 -16.76 -2.45
N PRO A 77 0.78 -17.54 -1.77
CA PRO A 77 0.45 -17.29 -0.37
C PRO A 77 1.71 -17.19 0.51
N GLN A 78 1.67 -16.30 1.51
CA GLN A 78 2.76 -16.06 2.45
C GLN A 78 4.13 -15.68 1.84
N GLN A 79 4.15 -15.16 0.61
CA GLN A 79 5.38 -14.62 0.02
C GLN A 79 5.95 -13.47 0.87
N ALA A 80 7.25 -13.46 1.09
CA ALA A 80 7.88 -12.44 1.91
C ALA A 80 8.13 -11.14 1.10
N LEU A 81 8.19 -10.01 1.81
CA LEU A 81 8.68 -8.75 1.25
C LEU A 81 10.20 -8.83 1.03
N GLU A 82 10.67 -8.17 -0.02
CA GLU A 82 12.09 -8.01 -0.35
C GLU A 82 12.89 -7.22 0.70
N ALA A 83 14.20 -7.12 0.52
CA ALA A 83 15.08 -6.30 1.36
C ALA A 83 14.69 -4.80 1.38
N ASP A 84 15.07 -4.09 2.44
CA ASP A 84 14.62 -2.71 2.69
C ASP A 84 15.08 -1.71 1.62
N ASP A 85 16.21 -1.94 0.95
CA ASP A 85 16.69 -1.11 -0.16
C ASP A 85 15.82 -1.27 -1.42
N VAL A 86 15.29 -2.48 -1.66
CA VAL A 86 14.37 -2.78 -2.75
C VAL A 86 13.00 -2.19 -2.44
N LEU A 87 12.49 -2.39 -1.21
CA LEU A 87 11.23 -1.82 -0.76
C LEU A 87 11.25 -0.29 -0.77
N GLY A 88 12.33 0.31 -0.29
CA GLY A 88 12.53 1.75 -0.33
C GLY A 88 12.39 2.31 -1.74
N ARG A 89 13.09 1.70 -2.71
CA ARG A 89 12.98 2.09 -4.12
C ARG A 89 11.58 1.86 -4.69
N PHE A 90 10.95 0.72 -4.40
CA PHE A 90 9.59 0.41 -4.85
C PHE A 90 8.59 1.47 -4.39
N PHE A 91 8.53 1.74 -3.07
CA PHE A 91 7.56 2.69 -2.53
C PHE A 91 7.87 4.12 -2.96
N ASP A 92 9.13 4.55 -2.98
CA ASP A 92 9.49 5.90 -3.41
C ASP A 92 9.11 6.15 -4.87
N GLU A 93 9.44 5.22 -5.78
CA GLU A 93 9.12 5.38 -7.20
C GLU A 93 7.62 5.21 -7.49
N ALA A 94 6.92 4.33 -6.78
CA ALA A 94 5.46 4.23 -6.87
C ALA A 94 4.76 5.51 -6.39
N CYS A 95 5.21 6.10 -5.27
CA CYS A 95 4.69 7.36 -4.77
C CYS A 95 4.91 8.49 -5.79
N LYS A 96 6.12 8.60 -6.35
CA LYS A 96 6.44 9.60 -7.38
C LYS A 96 5.60 9.40 -8.65
N ALA A 97 5.40 8.16 -9.09
CA ALA A 97 4.55 7.85 -10.25
C ALA A 97 3.11 8.33 -10.04
N VAL A 98 2.53 8.05 -8.87
CA VAL A 98 1.18 8.49 -8.50
C VAL A 98 1.09 10.01 -8.38
N ILE A 99 2.10 10.66 -7.80
CA ILE A 99 2.15 12.13 -7.70
C ILE A 99 2.20 12.78 -9.09
N ASP A 100 3.05 12.27 -9.98
CA ASP A 100 3.19 12.83 -11.33
C ASP A 100 1.93 12.57 -12.16
N ALA A 101 1.29 11.40 -12.02
CA ALA A 101 0.02 11.10 -12.69
C ALA A 101 -1.07 12.11 -12.31
N ARG A 102 -1.14 12.48 -11.02
CA ARG A 102 -2.09 13.47 -10.50
C ARG A 102 -1.77 14.90 -10.93
N ARG A 103 -0.48 15.26 -11.05
CA ARG A 103 -0.04 16.64 -11.35
C ARG A 103 0.03 16.96 -12.84
N LEU A 104 0.52 16.02 -13.64
CA LEU A 104 0.90 16.26 -15.03
C LEU A 104 -0.11 15.69 -16.04
N ALA A 105 -1.20 15.09 -15.55
CA ALA A 105 -2.18 14.38 -16.38
C ALA A 105 -1.49 13.40 -17.36
N LEU A 106 -0.53 12.62 -16.84
CA LEU A 106 0.28 11.68 -17.62
C LEU A 106 -0.62 10.80 -18.51
N PRO A 107 -0.26 10.58 -19.78
CA PRO A 107 -0.90 9.56 -20.60
C PRO A 107 -0.83 8.20 -19.90
N ALA A 108 -1.87 7.37 -20.06
CA ALA A 108 -1.95 6.05 -19.43
C ALA A 108 -0.73 5.19 -19.76
N ASP A 109 -0.31 5.15 -21.03
CA ASP A 109 0.85 4.36 -21.49
C ASP A 109 2.17 4.77 -20.81
N ALA A 110 2.34 6.05 -20.49
CA ALA A 110 3.53 6.55 -19.81
C ALA A 110 3.54 6.14 -18.34
N LEU A 111 2.37 6.16 -17.69
CA LEU A 111 2.22 5.65 -16.33
C LEU A 111 2.46 4.13 -16.30
N ASP A 112 1.89 3.38 -17.23
CA ASP A 112 2.06 1.93 -17.33
C ASP A 112 3.52 1.53 -17.55
N SER A 113 4.22 2.25 -18.44
CA SER A 113 5.66 2.04 -18.67
C SER A 113 6.49 2.28 -17.41
N ARG A 114 6.16 3.33 -16.66
CA ARG A 114 6.84 3.66 -15.40
C ARG A 114 6.57 2.60 -14.33
N LEU A 115 5.31 2.19 -14.15
CA LEU A 115 4.92 1.16 -13.19
C LEU A 115 5.58 -0.19 -13.51
N SER A 116 5.72 -0.52 -14.80
CA SER A 116 6.38 -1.75 -15.26
C SER A 116 7.90 -1.77 -14.99
N SER A 117 8.51 -0.61 -14.74
CA SER A 117 9.94 -0.48 -14.42
C SER A 117 10.25 -0.50 -12.93
N LEU A 118 9.22 -0.53 -12.08
CA LEU A 118 9.40 -0.56 -10.63
C LEU A 118 10.11 -1.86 -10.19
N PRO A 119 10.99 -1.80 -9.19
CA PRO A 119 11.54 -3.01 -8.60
C PRO A 119 10.42 -3.85 -7.99
N TRP A 120 10.49 -5.16 -8.16
CA TRP A 120 9.49 -6.07 -7.60
C TRP A 120 9.64 -6.16 -6.07
N PRO A 121 8.57 -5.97 -5.27
CA PRO A 121 8.68 -5.84 -3.81
C PRO A 121 8.58 -7.17 -3.04
N PHE A 122 8.43 -8.30 -3.72
CA PHE A 122 8.29 -9.63 -3.10
C PHE A 122 9.43 -10.56 -3.48
N THR A 123 9.89 -11.36 -2.52
CA THR A 123 10.94 -12.36 -2.76
C THR A 123 10.51 -13.36 -3.82
N ALA A 124 11.42 -13.83 -4.66
CA ALA A 124 11.12 -14.91 -5.60
C ALA A 124 10.41 -16.09 -4.89
N ALA A 125 9.33 -16.60 -5.49
CA ALA A 125 8.62 -17.76 -4.97
C ALA A 125 9.60 -18.93 -4.89
N SER A 126 10.07 -19.25 -3.68
CA SER A 126 11.06 -20.29 -3.47
C SER A 126 10.40 -21.64 -3.76
N GLY A 127 10.72 -22.25 -4.89
CA GLY A 127 10.48 -23.67 -5.10
C GLY A 127 11.35 -24.45 -4.10
N ALA A 128 10.73 -24.99 -3.05
CA ALA A 128 11.31 -25.91 -2.06
C ALA A 128 12.84 -25.90 -1.95
N GLN A 129 13.41 -24.92 -1.24
CA GLN A 129 14.85 -24.89 -0.98
C GLN A 129 15.12 -25.05 0.53
N GLN A 130 15.95 -26.05 0.83
CA GLN A 130 16.31 -26.51 2.17
C GLN A 130 16.81 -25.37 3.08
N PRO A 131 16.57 -25.46 4.41
CA PRO A 131 16.98 -24.43 5.35
C PRO A 131 18.50 -24.40 5.48
N GLY A 132 19.15 -23.55 4.68
CA GLY A 132 20.53 -23.14 4.88
C GLY A 132 20.62 -22.25 6.11
N ALA A 133 20.89 -22.87 7.26
CA ALA A 133 21.12 -22.22 8.54
C ALA A 133 22.39 -21.36 8.49
N MET A 134 22.26 -20.14 7.98
CA MET A 134 23.14 -18.99 8.26
C MET A 134 22.50 -17.67 7.78
N ALA A 135 21.75 -17.69 6.68
CA ALA A 135 21.12 -16.50 6.09
C ALA A 135 19.92 -15.95 6.90
N GLY A 136 19.18 -16.83 7.59
CA GLY A 136 18.08 -16.42 8.48
C GLY A 136 18.56 -15.64 9.70
N ILE A 137 19.70 -16.03 10.28
CA ILE A 137 20.25 -15.41 11.49
C ILE A 137 20.80 -14.00 11.19
N LEU A 138 21.40 -13.79 10.02
CA LEU A 138 21.89 -12.47 9.61
C LEU A 138 20.76 -11.47 9.33
N SER A 139 19.61 -11.95 8.84
CA SER A 139 18.40 -11.13 8.67
C SER A 139 17.80 -10.71 10.01
N ASP A 140 17.83 -11.57 11.03
CA ASP A 140 17.34 -11.27 12.38
C ASP A 140 18.26 -10.31 13.16
N LEU A 141 19.55 -10.25 12.81
CA LEU A 141 20.55 -9.43 13.52
C LEU A 141 20.69 -7.99 13.00
N GLY A 142 19.88 -7.56 12.02
CA GLY A 142 19.78 -6.15 11.61
C GLY A 142 21.08 -5.49 11.13
N MET A 143 22.13 -6.26 10.85
CA MET A 143 23.41 -5.73 10.38
C MET A 143 23.44 -5.71 8.85
N GLY A 144 22.75 -4.73 8.27
CA GLY A 144 22.71 -4.46 6.84
C GLY A 144 22.43 -2.98 6.56
N SER A 145 23.53 -2.23 6.41
CA SER A 145 23.68 -0.91 5.76
C SER A 145 22.50 0.10 5.76
N GLY A 146 22.59 1.05 6.69
CA GLY A 146 22.15 2.44 6.52
C GLY A 146 20.67 2.68 6.75
N ALA A 147 20.33 3.13 7.98
CA ALA A 147 19.00 3.56 8.43
C ALA A 147 18.22 4.30 7.34
N GLY A 148 17.49 3.54 6.53
CA GLY A 148 16.75 4.01 5.38
C GLY A 148 15.45 4.66 5.81
N ARG A 149 14.97 5.61 5.01
CA ARG A 149 13.66 6.22 5.18
C ARG A 149 12.58 5.14 4.97
N GLY A 150 12.05 4.58 6.06
CA GLY A 150 10.94 3.62 6.01
C GLY A 150 11.19 2.26 6.68
N GLU A 151 12.39 1.98 7.21
CA GLU A 151 12.73 0.68 7.83
C GLU A 151 11.70 0.21 8.88
N ALA A 152 11.30 1.10 9.80
CA ALA A 152 10.28 0.78 10.80
C ALA A 152 8.93 0.39 10.17
N MET A 153 8.57 1.02 9.05
CA MET A 153 7.32 0.73 8.33
C MET A 153 7.41 -0.62 7.61
N PHE A 154 8.56 -0.94 7.03
CA PHE A 154 8.81 -2.22 6.37
C PHE A 154 8.88 -3.37 7.37
N ALA A 155 9.56 -3.18 8.50
CA ALA A 155 9.57 -4.12 9.61
C ALA A 155 8.13 -4.42 10.07
N ARG A 156 7.31 -3.40 10.27
CA ARG A 156 5.90 -3.59 10.66
C ARG A 156 5.08 -4.28 9.58
N GLY A 157 5.28 -3.94 8.31
CA GLY A 157 4.67 -4.64 7.18
C GLY A 157 5.02 -6.14 7.15
N ARG A 158 6.29 -6.48 7.39
CA ARG A 158 6.73 -7.89 7.50
C ARG A 158 6.04 -8.60 8.66
N GLU A 159 5.87 -7.95 9.81
CA GLU A 159 5.15 -8.51 10.96
C GLU A 159 3.68 -8.83 10.64
N ILE A 160 2.97 -7.93 9.93
CA ILE A 160 1.61 -8.18 9.45
C ILE A 160 1.56 -9.42 8.55
N LEU A 161 2.50 -9.57 7.62
CA LEU A 161 2.54 -10.74 6.75
C LEU A 161 2.85 -12.03 7.52
N ARG A 162 3.78 -11.99 8.47
CA ARG A 162 4.16 -13.15 9.30
C ARG A 162 3.03 -13.61 10.21
N ALA A 163 2.19 -12.71 10.70
CA ALA A 163 1.03 -13.06 11.51
C ALA A 163 0.03 -13.95 10.74
N GLY A 164 -0.05 -13.80 9.41
CA GLY A 164 -0.85 -14.65 8.52
C GLY A 164 -2.37 -14.54 8.71
N GLN A 165 -2.82 -13.61 9.56
CA GLN A 165 -4.22 -13.24 9.74
C GLN A 165 -4.57 -12.10 8.80
N ALA A 166 -5.85 -11.96 8.43
CA ALA A 166 -6.31 -10.85 7.63
C ALA A 166 -6.03 -9.54 8.39
N ALA A 167 -5.12 -8.72 7.85
CA ALA A 167 -4.72 -7.45 8.45
C ALA A 167 -3.95 -6.60 7.43
N SER A 168 -3.87 -5.30 7.69
CA SER A 168 -3.12 -4.36 6.86
C SER A 168 -2.45 -3.27 7.68
N PHE A 169 -1.32 -2.79 7.17
CA PHE A 169 -0.59 -1.66 7.72
C PHE A 169 -0.43 -0.58 6.66
N TRP A 170 -0.67 0.67 7.08
CA TRP A 170 -0.72 1.84 6.22
C TRP A 170 0.13 2.96 6.81
N TRP A 171 0.88 3.67 5.97
CA TRP A 171 1.63 4.84 6.38
C TRP A 171 1.58 5.92 5.31
N SER A 172 1.46 7.16 5.75
CA SER A 172 1.39 8.30 4.83
C SER A 172 2.78 8.66 4.31
N TYR A 173 2.84 8.94 3.02
CA TYR A 173 4.04 9.47 2.40
C TYR A 173 4.19 10.96 2.74
N GLN A 174 5.19 11.27 3.57
CA GLN A 174 5.60 12.65 3.84
C GLN A 174 7.12 12.81 3.71
N PRO A 175 7.60 13.57 2.69
CA PRO A 175 8.99 14.03 2.61
C PRO A 175 9.38 14.83 3.85
N GLY A 176 10.35 14.33 4.63
CA GLY A 176 10.98 15.09 5.72
C GLY A 176 10.22 15.17 7.05
N ALA A 177 9.13 14.43 7.24
CA ALA A 177 8.38 14.38 8.50
C ALA A 177 7.91 12.97 8.84
N THR A 178 7.62 12.72 10.12
CA THR A 178 6.93 11.50 10.56
C THR A 178 5.47 11.56 10.13
N GLY A 179 5.13 10.81 9.09
CA GLY A 179 3.75 10.69 8.62
C GLY A 179 2.85 9.95 9.62
N ARG A 180 1.54 10.05 9.42
CA ARG A 180 0.54 9.19 10.08
C ARG A 180 0.73 7.73 9.66
N SER A 181 0.46 6.79 10.57
CA SER A 181 0.32 5.37 10.25
C SER A 181 -0.90 4.77 10.94
N CYS A 182 -1.39 3.65 10.42
CA CYS A 182 -2.43 2.87 11.07
C CYS A 182 -2.39 1.40 10.66
N GLU A 183 -2.87 0.56 11.59
CA GLU A 183 -3.17 -0.84 11.34
C GLU A 183 -4.67 -1.06 11.31
N HIS A 184 -5.07 -2.08 10.56
CA HIS A 184 -6.45 -2.54 10.45
C HIS A 184 -6.48 -4.06 10.44
N TRP A 185 -7.38 -4.64 11.24
CA TRP A 185 -7.55 -6.08 11.37
C TRP A 185 -8.82 -6.51 10.64
N GLY A 186 -8.74 -7.64 9.94
CA GLY A 186 -9.75 -8.10 9.00
C GLY A 186 -9.58 -7.51 7.60
N ASP A 187 -10.58 -7.77 6.75
CA ASP A 187 -10.64 -7.22 5.40
C ASP A 187 -10.83 -5.69 5.43
N PRO A 188 -10.34 -4.97 4.41
CA PRO A 188 -10.62 -3.55 4.25
C PRO A 188 -12.12 -3.25 4.28
N ASN A 189 -12.53 -2.27 5.08
CA ASN A 189 -13.93 -1.89 5.26
C ASN A 189 -14.10 -0.35 5.33
N GLU A 190 -15.32 0.12 5.55
CA GLU A 190 -15.66 1.54 5.54
C GLU A 190 -14.92 2.33 6.64
N SER A 191 -14.67 1.72 7.81
CA SER A 191 -13.96 2.41 8.90
C SER A 191 -12.50 2.66 8.54
N LEU A 192 -11.83 1.69 7.89
CA LEU A 192 -10.50 1.91 7.33
C LEU A 192 -10.53 3.01 6.27
N PHE A 193 -11.52 2.99 5.36
CA PHE A 193 -11.61 4.01 4.31
C PHE A 193 -11.73 5.43 4.89
N VAL A 194 -12.63 5.64 5.86
CA VAL A 194 -12.79 6.93 6.53
C VAL A 194 -11.53 7.32 7.31
N ARG A 195 -10.81 6.36 7.89
CA ARG A 195 -9.52 6.65 8.56
C ARG A 195 -8.46 7.16 7.58
N LEU A 196 -8.44 6.64 6.35
CA LEU A 196 -7.47 7.04 5.32
C LEU A 196 -7.86 8.38 4.65
N PHE A 197 -9.14 8.58 4.35
CA PHE A 197 -9.64 9.67 3.51
C PHE A 197 -10.52 10.72 4.21
N GLY A 198 -10.92 10.46 5.46
CA GLY A 198 -11.69 11.38 6.27
C GLY A 198 -10.84 12.46 6.93
N SER A 199 -11.52 13.47 7.47
CA SER A 199 -10.89 14.48 8.31
C SER A 199 -10.54 13.88 9.68
N SER A 200 -9.43 14.33 10.28
CA SER A 200 -8.95 13.85 11.59
C SER A 200 -9.91 14.11 12.78
N GLY A 201 -11.10 14.68 12.54
CA GLY A 201 -12.09 15.00 13.57
C GLY A 201 -13.29 14.04 13.65
N ASN A 202 -13.32 12.98 12.84
CA ASN A 202 -14.40 11.99 12.80
C ASN A 202 -14.00 10.61 13.38
N ALA A 203 -12.95 10.57 14.21
CA ALA A 203 -12.53 9.36 14.95
C ALA A 203 -12.95 9.44 16.42
#